data_AF-A0A0N4ZX61-F1
#
_entry.id   AF-A0A0N4ZX61-F1
#
_cell.length_a   1.000
_cell.length_b   1.000
_cell.length_c   1.000
_cell.angle_alpha   90.00
_cell.angle_beta   90.00
_cell.angle_gamma   90.00
#
_symmetry.space_group_name_H-M   'P 1'
#
loop_
_entity.id
_entity.type
_entity.pdbx_description
1 polymer ?
#
loop_
_entity_poly.entity_id
_entity_poly.type
_entity_poly.pdbx_seq_one_letter_code
_entity_poly.pdbx_strand_id
1 'polypeptide(L)'
;MVYFAKDDPIFDDVKPIYPSKEEVACVKILFTDEFIDNFAYIRALIHSGEYSERAFDLSTKCLLLNPGNYSVWKYRRDCLLKLNKDFKEELNAISSTILKNPKNYQVWRHRQEIVNHLDDYSEESSFIQEILNEDSKNYHAWQYRVWLLKQGKLLFVEELEFINLMLADDIRNNSAWHYRQVVFGEFGNLENNKEAREKEMQFVMDAIQAIDNNESSWNYFFWICNITKENLEKGIQFAKKLEKESESSRIHANVFLMKGYVKLLNENNCEDLKNDVRLSCNRLKEVDNNHSRYWEKIIEKLENNS
;
A
#
# COMPACT_ATOMS: atom_id res chain seq x y z
N MET A 1 10.58 20.92 25.29
CA MET A 1 10.09 21.76 26.39
C MET A 1 8.60 21.47 26.49
N VAL A 2 8.11 21.11 27.67
CA VAL A 2 6.70 20.80 27.93
C VAL A 2 5.90 22.10 27.83
N TYR A 3 4.74 22.07 27.16
CA TYR A 3 3.90 23.25 26.94
C TYR A 3 2.51 23.06 27.54
N PHE A 4 2.07 24.01 28.36
CA PHE A 4 0.73 24.03 28.96
C PHE A 4 -0.03 25.26 28.46
N ALA A 5 -1.19 25.05 27.83
CA ALA A 5 -2.07 26.10 27.35
C ALA A 5 -2.62 26.96 28.50
N LYS A 6 -2.86 26.37 29.68
CA LYS A 6 -3.27 27.11 30.89
C LYS A 6 -2.28 28.16 31.38
N ASP A 7 -1.00 28.04 31.01
CA ASP A 7 0.07 28.94 31.45
C ASP A 7 0.36 30.02 30.40
N ASP A 8 -0.28 29.96 29.23
CA ASP A 8 -0.15 30.95 28.16
C ASP A 8 -1.31 31.95 28.24
N PRO A 9 -1.04 33.25 28.49
CA PRO A 9 -2.08 34.28 28.63
C PRO A 9 -3.01 34.41 27.42
N ILE A 10 -2.61 33.93 26.25
CA ILE A 10 -3.47 33.92 25.05
C ILE A 10 -4.70 33.01 25.21
N PHE A 11 -4.75 32.15 26.24
CA PHE A 11 -5.89 31.27 26.53
C PHE A 11 -6.65 31.65 27.82
N ASP A 12 -6.37 32.80 28.44
CA ASP A 12 -7.02 33.23 29.70
C ASP A 12 -8.55 33.36 29.59
N ASP A 13 -9.06 33.67 28.40
CA ASP A 13 -10.50 33.76 28.08
C ASP A 13 -11.15 32.41 27.78
N VAL A 14 -10.36 31.35 27.60
CA VAL A 14 -10.84 30.02 27.21
C VAL A 14 -11.08 29.15 28.43
N LYS A 15 -12.32 28.72 28.63
CA LYS A 15 -12.65 27.72 29.66
C LYS A 15 -12.38 26.31 29.13
N PRO A 16 -11.36 25.58 29.62
CA PRO A 16 -11.01 24.25 29.10
C PRO A 16 -12.11 23.21 29.35
N ILE A 17 -12.28 22.28 28.40
CA ILE A 17 -13.21 21.17 28.48
C ILE A 17 -12.44 19.87 28.75
N TYR A 18 -12.37 19.49 30.02
CA TYR A 18 -11.73 18.24 30.45
C TYR A 18 -12.61 17.01 30.15
N PRO A 19 -12.01 15.80 30.04
CA PRO A 19 -12.77 14.58 29.85
C PRO A 19 -13.81 14.38 30.95
N SER A 20 -15.02 13.96 30.57
CA SER A 20 -16.11 13.63 31.49
C SER A 20 -15.79 12.36 32.30
N LYS A 21 -16.57 12.12 33.36
CA LYS A 21 -16.45 10.89 34.16
C LYS A 21 -16.71 9.64 33.32
N GLU A 22 -17.65 9.74 32.40
CA GLU A 22 -18.03 8.68 31.46
C GLU A 22 -16.89 8.40 30.46
N GLU A 23 -16.24 9.44 29.93
CA GLU A 23 -15.10 9.29 29.01
C GLU A 23 -13.89 8.59 29.65
N VAL A 24 -13.72 8.71 30.96
CA VAL A 24 -12.62 8.07 31.71
C VAL A 24 -13.05 6.81 32.46
N ALA A 25 -14.28 6.32 32.25
CA ALA A 25 -14.83 5.19 33.00
C ALA A 25 -14.23 3.83 32.61
N CYS A 26 -13.91 3.64 31.32
CA CYS A 26 -13.37 2.39 30.77
C CYS A 26 -12.19 2.69 29.83
N VAL A 27 -11.28 1.72 29.67
CA VAL A 27 -10.04 1.84 28.85
C VAL A 27 -9.27 3.15 29.11
N LYS A 28 -9.28 3.60 30.37
CA LYS A 28 -8.67 4.86 30.80
C LYS A 28 -7.16 4.83 30.50
N ILE A 29 -6.72 5.80 29.72
CA ILE A 29 -5.30 6.03 29.46
C ILE A 29 -4.79 7.03 30.50
N LEU A 30 -3.66 6.72 31.11
CA LEU A 30 -2.95 7.65 32.00
C LEU A 30 -2.14 8.61 31.14
N PHE A 31 -2.78 9.70 30.72
CA PHE A 31 -2.14 10.76 29.97
C PHE A 31 -1.26 11.65 30.86
N THR A 32 -0.24 12.28 30.25
CA THR A 32 0.51 13.34 30.91
C THR A 32 -0.37 14.56 31.13
N ASP A 33 -0.03 15.39 32.12
CA ASP A 33 -0.75 16.63 32.37
C ASP A 33 -0.74 17.55 31.15
N GLU A 34 0.37 17.59 30.40
CA GLU A 34 0.50 18.32 29.14
C GLU A 34 -0.54 17.87 28.11
N PHE A 35 -0.74 16.55 27.97
CA PHE A 35 -1.73 16.02 27.05
C PHE A 35 -3.14 16.39 27.48
N ILE A 36 -3.46 16.21 28.76
CA ILE A 36 -4.80 16.50 29.29
C ILE A 36 -5.13 17.99 29.08
N ASP A 37 -4.18 18.87 29.39
CA ASP A 37 -4.30 20.31 29.27
C ASP A 37 -4.53 20.75 27.82
N ASN A 38 -3.59 20.47 26.91
CA ASN A 38 -3.71 20.87 25.50
C ASN A 38 -4.99 20.33 24.84
N PHE A 39 -5.37 19.07 25.12
CA PHE A 39 -6.59 18.50 24.58
C PHE A 39 -7.86 19.08 25.22
N ALA A 40 -7.81 19.57 26.47
CA ALA A 40 -8.95 20.24 27.07
C ALA A 40 -9.21 21.62 26.45
N TYR A 41 -8.15 22.38 26.16
CA TYR A 41 -8.26 23.67 25.47
C TYR A 41 -8.70 23.50 24.03
N ILE A 42 -8.15 22.55 23.27
CA ILE A 42 -8.57 22.36 21.87
C ILE A 42 -10.03 21.89 21.77
N ARG A 43 -10.52 21.09 22.74
CA ARG A 43 -11.94 20.75 22.84
C ARG A 43 -12.82 21.99 23.04
N ALA A 44 -12.39 22.92 23.90
CA ALA A 44 -13.10 24.17 24.13
C ALA A 44 -13.19 25.04 22.86
N LEU A 45 -12.08 25.20 22.14
CA LEU A 45 -12.02 25.97 20.90
C LEU A 45 -12.92 25.34 19.82
N ILE A 46 -12.84 24.01 19.62
CA ILE A 46 -13.71 23.29 18.69
C ILE A 46 -15.19 23.46 19.06
N HIS A 47 -15.52 23.33 20.35
CA HIS A 47 -16.90 23.46 20.82
C HIS A 47 -17.47 24.87 20.62
N SER A 48 -16.65 25.89 20.84
CA SER A 48 -17.03 27.30 20.60
C SER A 48 -17.14 27.66 19.11
N GLY A 49 -16.63 26.82 18.21
CA GLY A 49 -16.54 27.12 16.79
C GLY A 49 -15.55 28.25 16.48
N GLU A 50 -14.53 28.46 17.32
CA GLU A 50 -13.48 29.43 17.09
C GLU A 50 -12.52 28.94 15.99
N TYR A 51 -12.11 29.82 15.09
CA TYR A 51 -11.06 29.56 14.10
C TYR A 51 -10.11 30.76 14.13
N SER A 52 -9.01 30.63 14.86
CA SER A 52 -8.06 31.69 15.18
C SER A 52 -6.62 31.18 15.06
N GLU A 53 -5.64 32.09 14.99
CA GLU A 53 -4.22 31.73 14.95
C GLU A 53 -3.82 30.88 16.16
N ARG A 54 -4.26 31.24 17.38
CA ARG A 54 -4.00 30.44 18.59
C ARG A 54 -4.59 29.02 18.51
N ALA A 55 -5.75 28.86 17.88
CA ALA A 55 -6.37 27.55 17.69
C ALA A 55 -5.60 26.69 16.67
N PHE A 56 -5.12 27.32 15.60
CA PHE A 56 -4.27 26.67 14.62
C PHE A 56 -2.94 26.22 15.24
N ASP A 57 -2.28 27.08 16.03
CA ASP A 57 -1.03 26.75 16.71
C ASP A 57 -1.21 25.66 17.78
N LEU A 58 -2.30 25.71 18.55
CA LEU A 58 -2.64 24.66 19.52
C LEU A 58 -2.89 23.31 18.83
N SER A 59 -3.47 23.31 17.63
CA SER A 59 -3.63 22.08 16.84
C SER A 59 -2.29 21.43 16.52
N THR A 60 -1.25 22.22 16.23
CA THR A 60 0.12 21.73 16.03
C THR A 60 0.62 20.99 17.27
N LYS A 61 0.46 21.59 18.46
CA LYS A 61 0.87 20.98 19.73
C LYS A 61 0.13 19.67 19.99
N CYS A 62 -1.19 19.66 19.79
CA CYS A 62 -2.00 18.45 19.96
C CYS A 62 -1.61 17.33 18.99
N LEU A 63 -1.27 17.66 17.74
CA LEU A 63 -0.85 16.68 16.73
C LEU A 63 0.57 16.15 16.95
N LEU A 64 1.45 16.92 17.57
CA LEU A 64 2.75 16.41 18.04
C LEU A 64 2.57 15.37 19.17
N LEU A 65 1.56 15.55 20.03
CA LEU A 65 1.24 14.61 21.11
C LEU A 65 0.48 13.37 20.62
N ASN A 66 -0.40 13.54 19.63
CA ASN A 66 -1.15 12.44 19.02
C ASN A 66 -1.46 12.72 17.54
N PRO A 67 -0.57 12.31 16.62
CA PRO A 67 -0.78 12.50 15.19
C PRO A 67 -1.92 11.62 14.64
N GLY A 68 -2.42 10.65 15.41
CA GLY A 68 -3.55 9.79 15.04
C GLY A 68 -4.92 10.45 15.25
N ASN A 69 -4.98 11.63 15.87
CA ASN A 69 -6.26 12.28 16.17
C ASN A 69 -6.89 12.93 14.93
N TYR A 70 -7.77 12.21 14.26
CA TYR A 70 -8.44 12.66 13.03
C TYR A 70 -9.33 13.89 13.23
N SER A 71 -9.90 14.09 14.43
CA SER A 71 -10.75 15.25 14.74
C SER A 71 -9.92 16.53 14.76
N VAL A 72 -8.72 16.48 15.35
CA VAL A 72 -7.79 17.63 15.35
C VAL A 72 -7.29 17.93 13.93
N TRP A 73 -6.97 16.90 13.12
CA TRP A 73 -6.61 17.11 11.72
C TRP A 73 -7.72 17.78 10.90
N LYS A 74 -8.97 17.35 11.10
CA LYS A 74 -10.13 17.99 10.46
C LYS A 74 -10.23 19.45 10.87
N TYR A 75 -10.17 19.73 12.17
CA TYR A 75 -10.23 21.09 12.69
C TYR A 75 -9.09 21.97 12.17
N ARG A 76 -7.87 21.43 12.10
CA ARG A 76 -6.72 22.11 11.51
C ARG A 76 -6.95 22.52 10.05
N ARG A 77 -7.53 21.64 9.23
CA ARG A 77 -7.89 21.99 7.83
C ARG A 77 -8.94 23.08 7.75
N ASP A 78 -9.94 23.06 8.62
CA ASP A 78 -10.93 24.14 8.70
C ASP A 78 -10.25 25.49 9.07
N CYS A 79 -9.29 25.47 10.01
CA CYS A 79 -8.49 26.66 10.35
C CYS A 79 -7.65 27.15 9.18
N LEU A 80 -6.95 26.26 8.44
CA LEU A 80 -6.16 26.64 7.25
C LEU A 80 -6.99 27.44 6.25
N LEU A 81 -8.20 26.94 5.94
CA LEU A 81 -9.11 27.59 4.99
C LEU A 81 -9.65 28.92 5.52
N LYS A 82 -10.14 28.95 6.77
CA LYS A 82 -10.79 30.14 7.33
C LYS A 82 -9.83 31.29 7.62
N LEU A 83 -8.59 30.96 7.97
CA LEU A 83 -7.54 31.93 8.21
C LEU A 83 -6.75 32.28 6.95
N ASN A 84 -7.07 31.64 5.82
CA ASN A 84 -6.35 31.80 4.55
C ASN A 84 -4.83 31.63 4.71
N LYS A 85 -4.42 30.56 5.40
CA LYS A 85 -3.01 30.23 5.68
C LYS A 85 -2.28 29.83 4.40
N ASP A 86 -0.96 29.93 4.41
CA ASP A 86 -0.13 29.44 3.30
C ASP A 86 -0.08 27.90 3.29
N PHE A 87 -0.70 27.31 2.27
CA PHE A 87 -0.71 25.86 2.08
C PHE A 87 0.67 25.28 1.71
N LYS A 88 1.61 26.09 1.19
CA LYS A 88 2.99 25.65 0.94
C LYS A 88 3.77 25.49 2.24
N GLU A 89 3.59 26.40 3.19
CA GLU A 89 4.15 26.24 4.55
C GLU A 89 3.57 25.00 5.23
N GLU A 90 2.27 24.75 5.09
CA GLU A 90 1.64 23.55 5.62
C GLU A 90 2.14 22.28 4.93
N LEU A 91 2.41 22.32 3.62
CA LEU A 91 3.01 21.19 2.89
C LEU A 91 4.39 20.83 3.47
N ASN A 92 5.23 21.82 3.76
CA ASN A 92 6.52 21.62 4.42
C ASN A 92 6.38 21.03 5.84
N ALA A 93 5.40 21.52 6.60
CA ALA A 93 5.11 21.03 7.94
C ALA A 93 4.62 19.58 7.94
N ILE A 94 3.75 19.21 6.99
CA ILE A 94 3.25 17.83 6.88
C ILE A 94 4.34 16.89 6.35
N SER A 95 5.21 17.32 5.43
CA SER A 95 6.39 16.55 5.00
C SER A 95 7.23 16.14 6.22
N SER A 96 7.57 17.10 7.09
CA SER A 96 8.35 16.86 8.31
C SER A 96 7.63 15.93 9.30
N THR A 97 6.30 16.02 9.38
CA THR A 97 5.49 15.17 10.27
C THR A 97 5.41 13.73 9.75
N ILE A 98 5.29 13.54 8.43
CA ILE A 98 5.25 12.22 7.78
C ILE A 98 6.60 11.51 7.96
N LEU A 99 7.73 12.19 7.77
CA LEU A 99 9.06 11.60 7.98
C LEU A 99 9.20 11.01 9.40
N LYS A 100 8.59 11.65 10.41
CA LYS A 100 8.57 11.15 11.79
C LYS A 100 7.51 10.07 12.05
N ASN A 101 6.41 10.08 11.29
CA ASN A 101 5.24 9.22 11.52
C ASN A 101 4.73 8.60 10.21
N PRO A 102 5.56 7.88 9.44
CA PRO A 102 5.23 7.50 8.07
C PRO A 102 4.18 6.39 7.98
N LYS A 103 3.78 5.80 9.11
CA LYS A 103 2.76 4.73 9.23
C LYS A 103 1.44 5.23 9.81
N ASN A 104 1.20 6.55 9.76
CA ASN A 104 -0.02 7.17 10.28
C ASN A 104 -0.97 7.52 9.12
N TYR A 105 -2.23 7.09 9.18
CA TYR A 105 -3.19 7.34 8.10
C TYR A 105 -3.52 8.83 7.90
N GLN A 106 -3.61 9.58 8.99
CA GLN A 106 -4.10 10.95 8.96
C GLN A 106 -3.08 11.89 8.31
N VAL A 107 -1.78 11.66 8.48
CA VAL A 107 -0.75 12.51 7.88
C VAL A 107 -0.73 12.41 6.36
N TRP A 108 -0.90 11.19 5.82
CA TRP A 108 -0.98 10.97 4.38
C TRP A 108 -2.27 11.53 3.79
N ARG A 109 -3.40 11.34 4.47
CA ARG A 109 -4.67 11.96 4.06
C ARG A 109 -4.56 13.48 4.08
N HIS A 110 -3.94 14.06 5.11
CA HIS A 110 -3.75 15.50 5.19
C HIS A 110 -2.88 16.00 4.03
N ARG A 111 -1.77 15.33 3.72
CA ARG A 111 -0.96 15.67 2.55
C ARG A 111 -1.77 15.65 1.25
N GLN A 112 -2.62 14.64 1.02
CA GLN A 112 -3.52 14.58 -0.16
C GLN A 112 -4.39 15.84 -0.26
N GLU A 113 -5.00 16.26 0.84
CA GLU A 113 -5.84 17.48 0.87
C GLU A 113 -5.04 18.74 0.56
N ILE A 114 -3.82 18.86 1.11
CA ILE A 114 -2.96 20.03 0.87
C ILE A 114 -2.52 20.11 -0.59
N VAL A 115 -2.04 19.02 -1.18
CA VAL A 115 -1.58 19.05 -2.59
C VAL A 115 -2.75 19.22 -3.57
N ASN A 116 -3.94 18.67 -3.25
CA ASN A 116 -5.14 18.93 -4.05
C ASN A 116 -5.58 20.39 -3.99
N HIS A 117 -5.43 21.04 -2.83
CA HIS A 117 -5.74 22.46 -2.70
C HIS A 117 -4.76 23.32 -3.50
N LEU A 118 -3.48 22.96 -3.49
CA LEU A 118 -2.42 23.66 -4.24
C LEU A 118 -2.48 23.39 -5.75
N ASP A 119 -3.03 22.24 -6.17
CA ASP A 119 -2.90 21.65 -7.51
C ASP A 119 -1.43 21.58 -7.99
N ASP A 120 -0.50 21.41 -7.05
CA ASP A 120 0.94 21.26 -7.28
C ASP A 120 1.39 19.90 -6.77
N TYR A 121 1.86 19.07 -7.71
CA TYR A 121 2.29 17.69 -7.46
C TYR A 121 3.77 17.48 -7.77
N SER A 122 4.50 18.57 -8.03
CA SER A 122 5.87 18.53 -8.57
C SER A 122 6.88 17.86 -7.65
N GLU A 123 6.69 17.96 -6.33
CA GLU A 123 7.60 17.39 -5.33
C GLU A 123 7.21 15.96 -4.92
N GLU A 124 6.02 15.48 -5.27
CA GLU A 124 5.46 14.26 -4.70
C GLU A 124 6.26 12.99 -5.02
N SER A 125 6.76 12.88 -6.25
CA SER A 125 7.60 11.75 -6.65
C SER A 125 8.89 11.69 -5.82
N SER A 126 9.53 12.84 -5.59
CA SER A 126 10.77 12.93 -4.80
C SER A 126 10.53 12.65 -3.32
N PHE A 127 9.42 13.17 -2.77
CA PHE A 127 9.03 12.94 -1.40
C PHE A 127 8.72 11.45 -1.13
N ILE A 128 7.98 10.80 -2.03
CA ILE A 128 7.69 9.37 -1.91
C ILE A 128 8.98 8.54 -2.00
N GLN A 129 9.92 8.90 -2.88
CA GLN A 129 11.21 8.24 -2.98
C GLN A 129 11.99 8.33 -1.67
N GLU A 130 12.02 9.50 -1.01
CA GLU A 130 12.66 9.66 0.30
C GLU A 130 12.09 8.68 1.34
N ILE A 131 10.76 8.59 1.44
CA ILE A 131 10.11 7.66 2.37
C ILE A 131 10.42 6.19 2.02
N LEU A 132 10.43 5.84 0.75
CA LEU A 132 10.69 4.47 0.29
C LEU A 132 12.17 4.08 0.37
N ASN A 133 13.09 5.06 0.40
CA ASN A 133 14.50 4.80 0.70
C ASN A 133 14.70 4.37 2.16
N GLU A 134 13.89 4.90 3.08
CA GLU A 134 13.93 4.49 4.50
C GLU A 134 13.15 3.20 4.77
N ASP A 135 11.94 3.06 4.19
CA ASP A 135 11.11 1.86 4.27
C ASP A 135 10.51 1.55 2.90
N SER A 136 11.23 0.72 2.13
CA SER A 136 10.87 0.34 0.75
C SER A 136 9.55 -0.42 0.63
N LYS A 137 8.95 -0.79 1.77
CA LYS A 137 7.66 -1.50 1.87
C LYS A 137 6.60 -0.68 2.60
N ASN A 138 6.82 0.63 2.79
CA ASN A 138 5.82 1.51 3.39
C ASN A 138 4.51 1.52 2.59
N TYR A 139 3.48 0.88 3.14
CA TYR A 139 2.19 0.72 2.48
C TYR A 139 1.53 2.05 2.13
N HIS A 140 1.64 3.06 3.00
CA HIS A 140 1.01 4.35 2.76
C HIS A 140 1.70 5.13 1.64
N ALA A 141 3.02 5.08 1.54
CA ALA A 141 3.78 5.71 0.46
C ALA A 141 3.40 5.08 -0.89
N TRP A 142 3.35 3.75 -0.98
CA TRP A 142 2.87 3.05 -2.18
C TRP A 142 1.42 3.38 -2.53
N GLN A 143 0.52 3.40 -1.53
CA GLN A 143 -0.89 3.76 -1.74
C GLN A 143 -1.05 5.22 -2.21
N TYR A 144 -0.27 6.14 -1.65
CA TYR A 144 -0.25 7.54 -2.05
C TYR A 144 0.27 7.69 -3.49
N ARG A 145 1.30 6.93 -3.87
CA ARG A 145 1.80 6.89 -5.25
C ARG A 145 0.77 6.36 -6.24
N VAL A 146 0.06 5.27 -5.91
CA VAL A 146 -1.06 4.74 -6.70
C VAL A 146 -2.18 5.79 -6.84
N TRP A 147 -2.45 6.56 -5.79
CA TRP A 147 -3.42 7.64 -5.88
C TRP A 147 -2.99 8.70 -6.89
N LEU A 148 -1.74 9.18 -6.86
CA LEU A 148 -1.22 10.14 -7.85
C LEU A 148 -1.30 9.60 -9.29
N LEU A 149 -0.92 8.33 -9.47
CA LEU A 149 -1.00 7.63 -10.74
C LEU A 149 -2.43 7.67 -11.31
N LYS A 150 -3.43 7.35 -10.48
CA LYS A 150 -4.85 7.36 -10.87
C LYS A 150 -5.43 8.76 -11.10
N GLN A 151 -4.83 9.80 -10.51
CA GLN A 151 -5.16 11.19 -10.81
C GLN A 151 -4.52 11.69 -12.11
N GLY A 152 -3.75 10.85 -12.82
CA GLY A 152 -3.02 11.24 -14.03
C GLY A 152 -1.88 12.21 -13.75
N LYS A 153 -1.37 12.23 -12.52
CA LYS A 153 -0.28 13.13 -12.09
C LYS A 153 1.12 12.51 -12.26
N LEU A 154 1.19 11.24 -12.66
CA LEU A 154 2.44 10.51 -12.93
C LEU A 154 2.45 9.95 -14.35
N LEU A 155 3.63 9.89 -14.96
CA LEU A 155 3.82 9.43 -16.33
C LEU A 155 4.29 7.98 -16.39
N PHE A 156 3.70 7.18 -17.28
CA PHE A 156 4.01 5.75 -17.42
C PHE A 156 5.51 5.43 -17.52
N VAL A 157 6.26 6.19 -18.32
CA VAL A 157 7.70 5.95 -18.54
C VAL A 157 8.50 6.17 -17.25
N GLU A 158 8.26 7.28 -16.56
CA GLU A 158 8.94 7.62 -15.30
C GLU A 158 8.62 6.59 -14.20
N GLU A 159 7.38 6.11 -14.17
CA GLU A 159 6.98 5.08 -13.21
C GLU A 159 7.64 3.73 -13.49
N LEU A 160 7.82 3.35 -14.76
CA LEU A 160 8.57 2.15 -15.10
C LEU A 160 10.05 2.27 -14.71
N GLU A 161 10.67 3.43 -14.92
CA GLU A 161 12.05 3.68 -14.48
C GLU A 161 12.19 3.55 -12.96
N PHE A 162 11.28 4.18 -12.21
CA PHE A 162 11.20 4.08 -10.76
C PHE A 162 11.01 2.64 -10.29
N ILE A 163 10.09 1.89 -10.89
CA ILE A 163 9.88 0.46 -10.58
C ILE A 163 11.15 -0.35 -10.84
N ASN A 164 11.81 -0.12 -11.97
CA ASN A 164 13.03 -0.84 -12.32
C ASN A 164 14.15 -0.55 -11.31
N LEU A 165 14.27 0.69 -10.82
CA LEU A 165 15.19 1.05 -9.74
C LEU A 165 14.87 0.27 -8.45
N MET A 166 13.59 0.24 -8.04
CA MET A 166 13.17 -0.47 -6.82
C MET A 166 13.38 -1.99 -6.92
N LEU A 167 13.17 -2.58 -8.09
CA LEU A 167 13.39 -4.01 -8.34
C LEU A 167 14.87 -4.36 -8.52
N ALA A 168 15.70 -3.43 -8.99
CA ALA A 168 17.14 -3.62 -9.05
C ALA A 168 17.76 -3.64 -7.65
N ASP A 169 17.22 -2.85 -6.72
CA ASP A 169 17.64 -2.86 -5.31
C ASP A 169 17.15 -4.11 -4.57
N ASP A 170 15.85 -4.43 -4.65
CA ASP A 170 15.27 -5.67 -4.09
C ASP A 170 14.26 -6.28 -5.06
N ILE A 171 14.70 -7.28 -5.82
CA ILE A 171 13.83 -8.03 -6.74
C ILE A 171 12.74 -8.83 -6.00
N ARG A 172 12.83 -9.03 -4.68
CA ARG A 172 11.76 -9.64 -3.85
C ARG A 172 10.81 -8.60 -3.27
N ASN A 173 10.93 -7.32 -3.64
CA ASN A 173 10.01 -6.28 -3.18
C ASN A 173 8.63 -6.46 -3.82
N ASN A 174 7.73 -7.12 -3.08
CA ASN A 174 6.36 -7.36 -3.52
C ASN A 174 5.59 -6.07 -3.81
N SER A 175 5.87 -4.98 -3.09
CA SER A 175 5.20 -3.70 -3.33
C SER A 175 5.58 -3.12 -4.69
N ALA A 176 6.84 -3.25 -5.10
CA ALA A 176 7.30 -2.83 -6.42
C ALA A 176 6.69 -3.69 -7.55
N TRP A 177 6.63 -5.02 -7.37
CA TRP A 177 5.92 -5.90 -8.32
C TRP A 177 4.44 -5.60 -8.44
N HIS A 178 3.77 -5.37 -7.30
CA HIS A 178 2.37 -4.97 -7.29
C HIS A 178 2.17 -3.62 -7.96
N TYR A 179 3.02 -2.64 -7.67
CA TYR A 179 2.94 -1.33 -8.30
C TYR A 179 3.16 -1.41 -9.81
N ARG A 180 4.10 -2.24 -10.27
CA ARG A 180 4.29 -2.55 -11.69
C ARG A 180 3.01 -3.07 -12.33
N GLN A 181 2.29 -3.97 -11.65
CA GLN A 181 1.01 -4.50 -12.13
C GLN A 181 -0.02 -3.39 -12.28
N VAL A 182 -0.10 -2.47 -11.31
CA VAL A 182 -1.01 -1.32 -11.36
C VAL A 182 -0.66 -0.39 -12.53
N VAL A 183 0.62 -0.03 -12.70
CA VAL A 183 1.08 0.87 -13.77
C VAL A 183 0.75 0.31 -15.17
N PHE A 184 1.00 -0.98 -15.40
CA PHE A 184 0.62 -1.63 -16.65
C PHE A 184 -0.91 -1.81 -16.81
N GLY A 185 -1.63 -2.03 -15.71
CA GLY A 185 -3.09 -2.13 -15.72
C GLY A 185 -3.78 -0.82 -16.11
N GLU A 186 -3.25 0.32 -15.65
CA GLU A 186 -3.82 1.65 -15.95
C GLU A 186 -3.39 2.19 -17.32
N PHE A 187 -2.13 1.99 -17.74
CA PHE A 187 -1.56 2.65 -18.93
C PHE A 187 -0.91 1.72 -19.96
N GLY A 188 -0.65 0.46 -19.61
CA GLY A 188 0.16 -0.44 -20.42
C GLY A 188 -0.53 -0.97 -21.69
N ASN A 189 -1.87 -0.92 -21.75
CA ASN A 189 -2.69 -1.44 -22.85
C ASN A 189 -2.23 -2.84 -23.31
N LEU A 190 -1.87 -3.70 -22.35
CA LEU A 190 -1.24 -4.98 -22.65
C LEU A 190 -2.16 -5.95 -23.39
N GLU A 191 -3.49 -5.78 -23.35
CA GLU A 191 -4.43 -6.59 -24.12
C GLU A 191 -4.27 -6.37 -25.63
N ASN A 192 -4.19 -5.10 -26.05
CA ASN A 192 -4.15 -4.72 -27.46
C ASN A 192 -2.71 -4.57 -28.00
N ASN A 193 -1.71 -4.48 -27.12
CA ASN A 193 -0.31 -4.33 -27.51
C ASN A 193 0.48 -5.63 -27.29
N LYS A 194 0.54 -6.47 -28.32
CA LYS A 194 1.27 -7.76 -28.27
C LYS A 194 2.76 -7.58 -27.98
N GLU A 195 3.42 -6.60 -28.60
CA GLU A 195 4.85 -6.37 -28.43
C GLU A 195 5.18 -5.98 -26.98
N ALA A 196 4.43 -5.03 -26.40
CA ALA A 196 4.62 -4.64 -25.01
C ALA A 196 4.37 -5.81 -24.05
N ARG A 197 3.33 -6.61 -24.31
CA ARG A 197 3.01 -7.81 -23.51
C ARG A 197 4.11 -8.87 -23.59
N GLU A 198 4.70 -9.10 -24.77
CA GLU A 198 5.80 -10.05 -24.93
C GLU A 198 7.07 -9.58 -24.23
N LYS A 199 7.41 -8.28 -24.33
CA LYS A 199 8.54 -7.69 -23.59
C LYS A 199 8.37 -7.82 -22.08
N GLU A 200 7.18 -7.53 -21.58
CA GLU A 200 6.90 -7.61 -20.15
C GLU A 200 6.86 -9.07 -19.64
N MET A 201 6.36 -9.99 -20.46
CA MET A 201 6.40 -11.42 -20.15
C MET A 201 7.85 -11.93 -20.08
N GLN A 202 8.70 -11.49 -21.02
CA GLN A 202 10.13 -11.83 -20.99
C GLN A 202 10.82 -11.25 -19.77
N PHE A 203 10.54 -9.99 -19.41
CA PHE A 203 11.11 -9.34 -18.22
C PHE A 203 10.88 -10.16 -16.94
N VAL A 204 9.65 -10.61 -16.69
CA VAL A 204 9.37 -11.41 -15.49
C VAL A 204 9.93 -12.84 -15.59
N MET A 205 10.01 -13.43 -16.79
CA MET A 205 10.67 -14.72 -16.98
C MET A 205 12.17 -14.63 -16.64
N ASP A 206 12.85 -13.57 -17.06
CA ASP A 206 14.25 -13.31 -16.74
C ASP A 206 14.43 -13.13 -15.22
N ALA A 207 13.52 -12.39 -14.57
CA ALA A 207 13.53 -12.22 -13.11
C ALA A 207 13.35 -13.55 -12.37
N ILE A 208 12.45 -14.43 -12.83
CA ILE A 208 12.27 -15.77 -12.28
C ILE A 208 13.52 -16.63 -12.53
N GLN A 209 14.15 -16.55 -13.69
CA GLN A 209 15.38 -17.31 -13.96
C GLN A 209 16.55 -16.85 -13.08
N ALA A 210 16.63 -15.55 -12.78
CA ALA A 210 17.62 -15.03 -11.85
C ALA A 210 17.37 -15.51 -10.42
N ILE A 211 16.10 -15.53 -9.97
CA ILE A 211 15.70 -15.97 -8.63
C ILE A 211 14.38 -16.76 -8.70
N ASP A 212 14.50 -18.07 -8.85
CA ASP A 212 13.36 -18.95 -9.11
C ASP A 212 12.50 -19.27 -7.88
N ASN A 213 12.99 -18.93 -6.69
CA ASN A 213 12.25 -19.03 -5.42
C ASN A 213 11.64 -17.70 -4.95
N ASN A 214 11.47 -16.74 -5.86
CA ASN A 214 10.83 -15.46 -5.58
C ASN A 214 9.33 -15.50 -5.86
N GLU A 215 8.51 -15.63 -4.81
CA GLU A 215 7.05 -15.68 -4.96
C GLU A 215 6.46 -14.45 -5.67
N SER A 216 7.02 -13.26 -5.46
CA SER A 216 6.49 -12.01 -6.04
C SER A 216 6.56 -12.01 -7.55
N SER A 217 7.67 -12.45 -8.15
CA SER A 217 7.80 -12.55 -9.60
C SER A 217 6.89 -13.63 -10.17
N TRP A 218 6.69 -14.76 -9.47
CA TRP A 218 5.73 -15.79 -9.90
C TRP A 218 4.27 -15.32 -9.85
N ASN A 219 3.90 -14.55 -8.84
CA ASN A 219 2.56 -13.96 -8.74
C ASN A 219 2.32 -12.93 -9.87
N TYR A 220 3.32 -12.08 -10.17
CA TYR A 220 3.26 -11.17 -11.31
C TYR A 220 3.20 -11.93 -12.65
N PHE A 221 3.99 -13.00 -12.78
CA PHE A 221 4.00 -13.86 -13.96
C PHE A 221 2.64 -14.50 -14.23
N PHE A 222 1.97 -14.97 -13.17
CA PHE A 222 0.61 -15.48 -13.28
C PHE A 222 -0.35 -14.41 -13.79
N TRP A 223 -0.26 -13.17 -13.30
CA TRP A 223 -1.10 -12.08 -13.81
C TRP A 223 -0.89 -11.82 -15.31
N ILE A 224 0.35 -11.67 -15.78
CA ILE A 224 0.60 -11.39 -17.20
C ILE A 224 0.24 -12.58 -18.11
N CYS A 225 0.47 -13.81 -17.64
CA CYS A 225 0.05 -15.02 -18.36
C CYS A 225 -1.46 -15.10 -18.53
N ASN A 226 -2.22 -14.47 -17.65
CA ASN A 226 -3.68 -14.52 -17.67
C ASN A 226 -4.34 -13.54 -18.65
N ILE A 227 -3.57 -12.68 -19.32
CA ILE A 227 -4.09 -11.72 -20.30
C ILE A 227 -4.64 -12.44 -21.54
N THR A 228 -3.96 -13.49 -22.03
CA THR A 228 -4.42 -14.28 -23.18
C THR A 228 -4.18 -15.78 -22.94
N LYS A 229 -4.95 -16.64 -23.62
CA LYS A 229 -4.76 -18.09 -23.57
C LYS A 229 -3.36 -18.50 -24.08
N GLU A 230 -2.86 -17.85 -25.13
CA GLU A 230 -1.51 -18.09 -25.66
C GLU A 230 -0.42 -17.81 -24.61
N ASN A 231 -0.56 -16.72 -23.84
CA ASN A 231 0.38 -16.39 -22.77
C ASN A 231 0.31 -17.41 -21.63
N LEU A 232 -0.88 -17.91 -21.28
CA LEU A 232 -1.04 -18.94 -20.26
C LEU A 232 -0.38 -20.26 -20.68
N GLU A 233 -0.58 -20.70 -21.93
CA GLU A 233 0.05 -21.91 -22.47
C GLU A 233 1.58 -21.80 -22.47
N LYS A 234 2.13 -20.66 -22.91
CA LYS A 234 3.56 -20.35 -22.82
C LYS A 234 4.06 -20.39 -21.36
N GLY A 235 3.29 -19.82 -20.44
CA GLY A 235 3.61 -19.83 -19.01
C GLY A 235 3.66 -21.23 -18.41
N ILE A 236 2.72 -22.10 -18.78
CA ILE A 236 2.71 -23.52 -18.36
C ILE A 236 3.95 -24.23 -18.89
N GLN A 237 4.34 -24.02 -20.15
CA GLN A 237 5.56 -24.61 -20.71
C GLN A 237 6.82 -24.16 -19.95
N PHE A 238 6.91 -22.88 -19.63
CA PHE A 238 8.02 -22.33 -18.84
C PHE A 238 8.06 -22.91 -17.41
N ALA A 239 6.92 -22.95 -16.71
CA ALA A 239 6.85 -23.52 -15.37
C ALA A 239 7.19 -25.02 -15.35
N LYS A 240 6.73 -25.81 -16.33
CA LYS A 240 7.11 -27.23 -16.49
C LYS A 240 8.61 -27.42 -16.66
N LYS A 241 9.27 -26.52 -17.39
CA LYS A 241 10.72 -26.57 -17.60
C LYS A 241 11.45 -26.32 -16.29
N LEU A 242 11.14 -25.23 -15.59
CA LEU A 242 11.79 -24.87 -14.33
C LEU A 242 11.57 -25.91 -13.23
N GLU A 243 10.35 -26.46 -13.12
CA GLU A 243 10.02 -27.49 -12.13
C GLU A 243 10.96 -28.72 -12.20
N LYS A 244 11.43 -29.06 -13.41
CA LYS A 244 12.37 -30.15 -13.66
C LYS A 244 13.83 -29.74 -13.49
N GLU A 245 14.17 -28.52 -13.86
CA GLU A 245 15.55 -28.02 -13.91
C GLU A 245 16.05 -27.49 -12.57
N SER A 246 15.14 -27.04 -11.69
CA SER A 246 15.48 -26.41 -10.42
C SER A 246 14.57 -26.85 -9.28
N GLU A 247 15.19 -27.42 -8.25
CA GLU A 247 14.51 -27.83 -7.02
C GLU A 247 13.93 -26.63 -6.25
N SER A 248 14.63 -25.48 -6.23
CA SER A 248 14.15 -24.28 -5.55
C SER A 248 12.92 -23.65 -6.21
N SER A 249 12.68 -23.94 -7.49
CA SER A 249 11.50 -23.47 -8.22
C SER A 249 10.25 -24.33 -7.99
N ARG A 250 10.40 -25.58 -7.50
CA ARG A 250 9.33 -26.60 -7.53
C ARG A 250 8.03 -26.15 -6.87
N ILE A 251 8.11 -25.45 -5.73
CA ILE A 251 6.91 -24.95 -5.05
C ILE A 251 6.18 -23.97 -5.96
N HIS A 252 6.82 -22.88 -6.37
CA HIS A 252 6.16 -21.84 -7.14
C HIS A 252 5.76 -22.29 -8.55
N ALA A 253 6.59 -23.12 -9.20
CA ALA A 253 6.28 -23.70 -10.50
C ALA A 253 5.04 -24.60 -10.43
N ASN A 254 4.95 -25.51 -9.45
CA ASN A 254 3.75 -26.36 -9.31
C ASN A 254 2.52 -25.55 -8.85
N VAL A 255 2.68 -24.49 -8.04
CA VAL A 255 1.58 -23.57 -7.73
C VAL A 255 1.08 -22.86 -8.99
N PHE A 256 1.99 -22.38 -9.84
CA PHE A 256 1.63 -21.76 -11.12
C PHE A 256 0.90 -22.75 -12.03
N LEU A 257 1.43 -23.97 -12.20
CA LEU A 257 0.83 -25.01 -13.02
C LEU A 257 -0.58 -25.35 -12.55
N MET A 258 -0.75 -25.60 -11.24
CA MET A 258 -2.04 -25.86 -10.63
C MET A 258 -3.04 -24.73 -10.95
N LYS A 259 -2.67 -23.47 -10.69
CA LYS A 259 -3.54 -22.31 -10.97
C LYS A 259 -3.89 -22.19 -12.46
N GLY A 260 -2.90 -22.42 -13.34
CA GLY A 260 -3.08 -22.36 -14.79
C GLY A 260 -4.02 -23.44 -15.31
N TYR A 261 -3.86 -24.67 -14.86
CA TYR A 261 -4.75 -25.77 -15.23
C TYR A 261 -6.17 -25.61 -14.68
N VAL A 262 -6.33 -25.12 -13.46
CA VAL A 262 -7.66 -24.79 -12.91
C VAL A 262 -8.35 -23.74 -13.77
N LYS A 263 -7.63 -22.72 -14.24
CA LYS A 263 -8.20 -21.73 -15.17
C LYS A 263 -8.64 -22.36 -16.48
N LEU A 264 -7.80 -23.16 -17.12
CA LEU A 264 -8.15 -23.87 -18.35
C LEU A 264 -9.33 -24.83 -18.16
N LEU A 265 -9.40 -25.50 -17.00
CA LEU A 265 -10.48 -26.42 -16.65
C LEU A 265 -11.82 -25.70 -16.54
N ASN A 266 -11.84 -24.48 -16.01
CA ASN A 266 -13.03 -23.64 -15.93
C ASN A 266 -13.54 -23.20 -17.32
N GLU A 267 -12.65 -23.12 -18.32
CA GLU A 267 -13.01 -22.80 -19.71
C GLU A 267 -13.41 -24.05 -20.51
N ASN A 268 -12.77 -25.18 -20.24
CA ASN A 268 -13.00 -26.45 -20.93
C ASN A 268 -12.86 -27.63 -19.96
N ASN A 269 -13.99 -28.20 -19.55
CA ASN A 269 -14.01 -29.33 -18.62
C ASN A 269 -13.48 -30.60 -19.31
N CYS A 270 -12.25 -30.99 -18.98
CA CYS A 270 -11.57 -32.15 -19.55
C CYS A 270 -10.86 -32.93 -18.44
N GLU A 271 -10.96 -34.26 -18.49
CA GLU A 271 -10.35 -35.15 -17.50
C GLU A 271 -8.82 -35.03 -17.47
N ASP A 272 -8.19 -34.74 -18.61
CA ASP A 272 -6.74 -34.52 -18.69
C ASP A 272 -6.31 -33.32 -17.84
N LEU A 273 -7.08 -32.23 -17.85
CA LEU A 273 -6.81 -31.05 -17.03
C LEU A 273 -7.03 -31.33 -15.55
N LYS A 274 -8.04 -32.13 -15.17
CA LYS A 274 -8.23 -32.57 -13.78
C LYS A 274 -7.03 -33.39 -13.30
N ASN A 275 -6.52 -34.28 -14.14
CA ASN A 275 -5.33 -35.08 -13.85
C ASN A 275 -4.08 -34.21 -13.68
N ASP A 276 -3.91 -33.20 -14.53
CA ASP A 276 -2.81 -32.23 -14.45
C ASP A 276 -2.85 -31.39 -13.15
N VAL A 277 -4.04 -30.95 -12.72
CA VAL A 277 -4.22 -30.29 -11.41
C VAL A 277 -3.86 -31.24 -10.27
N ARG A 278 -4.38 -32.48 -10.30
CA ARG A 278 -4.11 -33.50 -9.27
C ARG A 278 -2.61 -33.80 -9.16
N LEU A 279 -1.92 -33.96 -10.29
CA LEU A 279 -0.48 -34.18 -10.34
C LEU A 279 0.30 -33.03 -9.69
N SER A 280 -0.06 -31.79 -10.01
CA SER A 280 0.58 -30.60 -9.45
C SER A 280 0.37 -30.51 -7.94
N CYS A 281 -0.85 -30.78 -7.45
CA CYS A 281 -1.15 -30.81 -6.02
C CYS A 281 -0.40 -31.93 -5.28
N ASN A 282 -0.30 -33.13 -5.86
CA ASN A 282 0.45 -34.23 -5.26
C ASN A 282 1.93 -33.88 -5.11
N ARG A 283 2.56 -33.29 -6.13
CA ARG A 283 3.93 -32.78 -6.04
C ARG A 283 4.07 -31.73 -4.95
N LEU A 284 3.14 -30.78 -4.84
CA LEU A 284 3.14 -29.77 -3.79
C LEU A 284 3.03 -30.36 -2.39
N LYS A 285 2.28 -31.46 -2.20
CA LYS A 285 2.25 -32.15 -0.90
C LYS A 285 3.60 -32.70 -0.48
N GLU A 286 4.46 -33.07 -1.42
CA GLU A 286 5.80 -33.60 -1.14
C GLU A 286 6.79 -32.49 -0.75
N VAL A 287 6.63 -31.27 -1.31
CA VAL A 287 7.60 -30.18 -1.17
C VAL A 287 7.13 -29.00 -0.31
N ASP A 288 5.82 -28.82 -0.11
CA ASP A 288 5.20 -27.71 0.64
C ASP A 288 4.36 -28.25 1.82
N ASN A 289 5.08 -28.77 2.82
CA ASN A 289 4.48 -29.41 3.99
C ASN A 289 3.51 -28.50 4.75
N ASN A 290 3.79 -27.19 4.79
CA ASN A 290 2.98 -26.21 5.51
C ASN A 290 1.56 -26.09 4.93
N HIS A 291 1.41 -26.28 3.62
CA HIS A 291 0.12 -26.20 2.92
C HIS A 291 -0.39 -27.56 2.42
N SER A 292 0.19 -28.67 2.87
CA SER A 292 -0.24 -30.04 2.53
C SER A 292 -1.76 -30.25 2.60
N ARG A 293 -2.40 -29.83 3.71
CA ARG A 293 -3.87 -29.89 3.88
C ARG A 293 -4.64 -29.04 2.88
N TYR A 294 -4.08 -27.91 2.46
CA TYR A 294 -4.70 -27.07 1.44
C TYR A 294 -4.68 -27.77 0.09
N TRP A 295 -3.55 -28.40 -0.28
CA TRP A 295 -3.42 -29.19 -1.51
C TRP A 295 -4.35 -30.41 -1.53
N GLU A 296 -4.48 -31.12 -0.41
CA GLU A 296 -5.45 -32.22 -0.26
C GLU A 296 -6.88 -31.76 -0.51
N LYS A 297 -7.27 -30.63 0.09
CA LYS A 297 -8.61 -30.07 -0.07
C LYS A 297 -8.91 -29.66 -1.53
N ILE A 298 -7.90 -29.28 -2.31
CA ILE A 298 -8.10 -29.01 -3.75
C ILE A 298 -8.38 -30.31 -4.49
N ILE A 299 -7.63 -31.39 -4.21
CA ILE A 299 -7.83 -32.70 -4.84
C ILE A 299 -9.24 -33.23 -4.53
N GLU A 300 -9.65 -33.20 -3.27
CA GLU A 300 -11.00 -33.63 -2.84
C GLU A 300 -12.11 -32.85 -3.56
N LYS A 301 -11.92 -31.55 -3.79
CA LYS A 301 -12.89 -30.72 -4.52
C LYS A 301 -12.99 -31.07 -6.00
N LEU A 302 -11.91 -31.52 -6.63
CA LEU A 302 -11.95 -31.98 -8.02
C LEU A 302 -12.78 -33.26 -8.17
N GLU A 303 -12.68 -34.15 -7.17
CA GLU A 303 -13.37 -35.45 -7.16
C GLU A 303 -14.87 -35.30 -6.88
N ASN A 304 -15.24 -34.40 -5.96
CA ASN A 304 -16.64 -34.16 -5.60
C ASN A 304 -17.45 -33.36 -6.66
N ASN A 305 -16.77 -32.72 -7.61
CA ASN A 305 -17.39 -31.98 -8.73
C ASN A 305 -17.35 -32.78 -10.05
N SER A 306 -17.10 -34.09 -10.00
CA SER A 306 -17.06 -35.00 -11.15
C SER A 306 -18.39 -35.72 -11.37
#